data_AF-A0A1Y0F5G7-F1
#
_entry.id   AF-A0A1Y0F5G7-F1
#
_cell.length_a   1.000
_cell.length_b   1.000
_cell.length_c   1.000
_cell.angle_alpha   90.00
_cell.angle_beta   90.00
_cell.angle_gamma   90.00
#
_symmetry.space_group_name_H-M   'P 1'
#
loop_
_entity.id
_entity.type
_entity.pdbx_description
1 polymer ?
#
loop_
_entity_poly.entity_id
_entity_poly.type
_entity_poly.pdbx_seq_one_letter_code
_entity_poly.pdbx_strand_id
1 'polypeptide(L)'
;MKLTREIRDLKEYKKDNDLTLKELSKKMGIADAQLSSWMTGRIKPNNESLQNISLFLKNAYSVKNINTLKYQGITYVDSRTVAKWMSKEHHHLTRDIRNHIEKLKELSTTVAPVKSGQCQNVDIINIYDPNLYFVKDETINPANKMKITFYHVSFKGCELLAHRMNGIRGIKFTALYIDEFHKLADGNNQNSSDAEKIVSNIFNQSFNTPNQEPQQTELLQDESIKELTPLQQDMNYLQQRINRLKYIKDLDQLHDELDTITKLSKFMQTEHLTE
;
A
#
# COMPACT_ATOMS: atom_id res chain seq x y z
N MET A 1 16.09 19.23 -33.87
CA MET A 1 15.16 19.90 -32.92
C MET A 1 15.38 19.31 -31.53
N LYS A 2 15.47 20.11 -30.47
CA LYS A 2 15.67 19.60 -29.10
C LYS A 2 14.38 18.91 -28.63
N LEU A 3 14.48 17.67 -28.13
CA LEU A 3 13.32 16.94 -27.61
C LEU A 3 12.80 17.63 -26.34
N THR A 4 11.48 17.63 -26.16
CA THR A 4 10.85 18.09 -24.90
C THR A 4 11.17 17.10 -23.78
N ARG A 5 11.03 17.54 -22.51
CA ARG A 5 11.30 16.66 -21.36
C ARG A 5 10.43 15.41 -21.39
N GLU A 6 9.14 15.57 -21.71
CA GLU A 6 8.16 14.48 -21.73
C GLU A 6 8.52 13.40 -22.75
N ILE A 7 9.07 13.79 -23.90
CA ILE A 7 9.47 12.83 -24.95
C ILE A 7 10.78 12.12 -24.59
N ARG A 8 11.68 12.78 -23.86
CA ARG A 8 12.89 12.15 -23.34
C ARG A 8 12.53 11.14 -22.25
N ASP A 9 11.68 11.51 -21.32
CA ASP A 9 11.23 10.64 -20.23
C ASP A 9 10.45 9.44 -20.78
N LEU A 10 9.69 9.64 -21.87
CA LEU A 10 8.99 8.57 -22.58
C LEU A 10 9.94 7.59 -23.29
N LYS A 11 11.07 8.07 -23.83
CA LYS A 11 12.12 7.21 -24.40
C LYS A 11 12.81 6.38 -23.32
N GLU A 12 13.08 6.99 -22.18
CA GLU A 12 13.67 6.32 -21.03
C GLU A 12 12.73 5.24 -20.50
N TYR A 13 11.46 5.58 -20.26
CA TYR A 13 10.43 4.60 -19.89
C TYR A 13 10.33 3.42 -20.87
N LYS A 14 10.38 3.68 -22.19
CA LYS A 14 10.38 2.63 -23.21
C LYS A 14 11.60 1.68 -23.05
N LYS A 15 12.78 2.25 -22.80
CA LYS A 15 14.03 1.51 -22.64
C LYS A 15 14.02 0.68 -21.35
N ASP A 16 13.62 1.28 -20.24
CA ASP A 16 13.65 0.67 -18.91
C ASP A 16 12.65 -0.47 -18.73
N ASN A 17 11.66 -0.56 -19.62
CA ASN A 17 10.63 -1.61 -19.60
C ASN A 17 10.71 -2.51 -20.85
N ASP A 18 11.81 -2.45 -21.60
CA ASP A 18 12.07 -3.25 -22.81
C ASP A 18 10.91 -3.25 -23.83
N LEU A 19 10.19 -2.13 -23.92
CA LEU A 19 9.00 -2.03 -24.76
C LEU A 19 9.37 -1.79 -26.22
N THR A 20 8.67 -2.47 -27.14
CA THR A 20 8.66 -2.11 -28.55
C THR A 20 7.87 -0.82 -28.77
N LEU A 21 8.12 -0.12 -29.88
CA LEU A 21 7.38 1.10 -30.22
C LEU A 21 5.86 0.82 -30.36
N LYS A 22 5.52 -0.34 -30.90
CA LYS A 22 4.14 -0.81 -31.11
C LYS A 22 3.41 -1.06 -29.79
N GLU A 23 4.08 -1.65 -28.81
CA GLU A 23 3.50 -1.88 -27.47
C GLU A 23 3.27 -0.57 -26.73
N LEU A 24 4.21 0.36 -26.82
CA LEU A 24 4.08 1.67 -26.20
C LEU A 24 2.95 2.49 -26.84
N SER A 25 2.87 2.49 -28.17
CA SER A 25 1.76 3.08 -28.94
C SER A 25 0.41 2.55 -28.47
N LYS A 26 0.28 1.22 -28.37
CA LYS A 26 -0.94 0.56 -27.88
C LYS A 26 -1.29 0.96 -26.45
N LYS A 27 -0.29 1.03 -25.56
CA LYS A 27 -0.48 1.44 -24.16
C LYS A 27 -0.99 2.89 -24.05
N MET A 28 -0.47 3.78 -24.89
CA MET A 28 -0.84 5.21 -24.88
C MET A 28 -2.07 5.53 -25.72
N GLY A 29 -2.49 4.62 -26.62
CA GLY A 29 -3.57 4.89 -27.58
C GLY A 29 -3.17 5.90 -28.66
N ILE A 30 -1.89 5.92 -29.07
CA ILE A 30 -1.33 6.89 -30.03
C ILE A 30 -0.77 6.13 -31.22
N ALA A 31 -1.06 6.55 -32.46
CA ALA A 31 -0.57 5.86 -33.65
C ALA A 31 0.97 5.73 -33.70
N ASP A 32 1.48 4.56 -34.10
CA ASP A 32 2.92 4.25 -34.16
C ASP A 32 3.72 5.29 -34.94
N ALA A 33 3.18 5.76 -36.08
CA ALA A 33 3.82 6.75 -36.94
C ALA A 33 3.96 8.12 -36.26
N GLN A 34 2.94 8.51 -35.48
CA GLN A 34 2.92 9.76 -34.72
C GLN A 34 3.91 9.70 -33.55
N LEU A 35 3.90 8.59 -32.80
CA LEU A 35 4.83 8.36 -31.70
C LEU A 35 6.29 8.31 -32.19
N SER A 36 6.55 7.65 -33.33
CA SER A 36 7.85 7.63 -33.99
C SER A 36 8.33 9.03 -34.37
N SER A 37 7.45 9.84 -34.97
CA SER A 37 7.77 11.21 -35.39
C SER A 37 8.10 12.13 -34.21
N TRP A 38 7.45 11.92 -33.06
CA TRP A 38 7.76 12.64 -31.83
C TRP A 38 9.09 12.19 -31.22
N MET A 39 9.31 10.87 -31.11
CA MET A 39 10.56 10.34 -30.55
C MET A 39 11.78 10.69 -31.41
N THR A 40 11.64 10.71 -32.73
CA THR A 40 12.73 11.11 -33.64
C THR A 40 12.93 12.63 -33.70
N GLY A 41 12.01 13.42 -33.13
CA GLY A 41 12.07 14.88 -33.14
C GLY A 41 11.73 15.49 -34.51
N ARG A 42 11.11 14.72 -35.41
CA ARG A 42 10.60 15.21 -36.70
C ARG A 42 9.39 16.13 -36.52
N ILE A 43 8.54 15.81 -35.54
CA ILE A 43 7.33 16.56 -35.22
C ILE A 43 7.33 16.86 -33.73
N LYS A 44 7.03 18.12 -33.36
CA LYS A 44 6.84 18.50 -31.95
C LYS A 44 5.37 18.20 -31.55
N PRO A 45 5.13 17.48 -30.43
CA PRO A 45 3.78 17.30 -29.91
C PRO A 45 3.15 18.64 -29.50
N ASN A 46 1.83 18.74 -29.60
CA ASN A 46 1.08 19.87 -29.05
C ASN A 46 0.97 19.77 -27.51
N ASN A 47 0.50 20.83 -26.85
CA ASN A 47 0.43 20.89 -25.39
C ASN A 47 -0.47 19.78 -24.79
N GLU A 48 -1.59 19.48 -25.43
CA GLU A 48 -2.50 18.38 -25.02
C GLU A 48 -1.78 17.03 -25.06
N SER A 49 -1.04 16.75 -26.14
CA SER A 49 -0.24 15.53 -26.26
C SER A 49 0.84 15.45 -25.19
N LEU A 50 1.51 16.56 -24.88
CA LEU A 50 2.52 16.61 -23.82
C LEU A 50 1.91 16.35 -22.43
N GLN A 51 0.72 16.90 -22.15
CA GLN A 51 -0.01 16.62 -20.92
C GLN A 51 -0.42 15.14 -20.83
N ASN A 52 -0.92 14.55 -21.92
CA ASN A 52 -1.26 13.14 -21.98
C ASN A 52 -0.04 12.24 -21.76
N ILE A 53 1.11 12.59 -22.32
CA ILE A 53 2.38 11.88 -22.08
C ILE A 53 2.81 12.02 -20.61
N SER A 54 2.76 13.23 -20.05
CA SER A 54 3.12 13.47 -18.66
C SER A 54 2.22 12.70 -17.69
N LEU A 55 0.91 12.65 -17.96
CA LEU A 55 -0.06 11.90 -17.17
C LEU A 55 0.20 10.39 -17.27
N PHE A 56 0.45 9.89 -18.49
CA PHE A 56 0.83 8.50 -18.71
C PHE A 56 2.08 8.12 -17.92
N LEU A 57 3.14 8.93 -17.97
CA LEU A 57 4.40 8.67 -17.26
C LEU A 57 4.20 8.72 -15.74
N LYS A 58 3.51 9.74 -15.23
CA LYS A 58 3.19 9.86 -13.80
C LYS A 58 2.44 8.61 -13.31
N ASN A 59 1.46 8.15 -14.07
CA ASN A 59 0.71 6.94 -13.76
C ASN A 59 1.57 5.68 -13.85
N ALA A 60 2.36 5.53 -14.91
CA ALA A 60 3.20 4.35 -15.13
C ALA A 60 4.27 4.19 -14.05
N TYR A 61 4.93 5.29 -13.65
CA TYR A 61 5.90 5.27 -12.55
C TYR A 61 5.21 5.10 -11.19
N SER A 62 4.04 5.71 -10.98
CA SER A 62 3.25 5.47 -9.77
C SER A 62 2.87 3.99 -9.64
N VAL A 63 2.40 3.35 -10.70
CA VAL A 63 2.02 1.93 -10.73
C VAL A 63 3.23 1.01 -10.57
N LYS A 64 4.37 1.33 -11.19
CA LYS A 64 5.62 0.59 -10.98
C LYS A 64 6.07 0.68 -9.52
N ASN A 65 6.08 1.88 -8.95
CA ASN A 65 6.38 2.08 -7.53
C ASN A 65 5.38 1.35 -6.64
N ILE A 66 4.08 1.39 -6.94
CA ILE A 66 3.07 0.64 -6.19
C ILE A 66 3.30 -0.86 -6.30
N ASN A 67 3.56 -1.42 -7.47
CA ASN A 67 3.81 -2.86 -7.62
C ASN A 67 5.12 -3.29 -6.96
N THR A 68 6.15 -2.46 -7.04
CA THR A 68 7.41 -2.66 -6.31
C THR A 68 7.17 -2.61 -4.79
N LEU A 69 6.39 -1.64 -4.28
CA LEU A 69 5.96 -1.53 -2.87
C LEU A 69 4.92 -2.59 -2.45
N LYS A 70 4.20 -3.19 -3.40
CA LYS A 70 3.17 -4.21 -3.18
C LYS A 70 3.77 -5.58 -2.86
N TYR A 71 5.06 -5.78 -3.17
CA TYR A 71 5.76 -7.03 -2.87
C TYR A 71 7.03 -6.83 -2.04
N GLN A 72 7.61 -5.62 -2.01
CA GLN A 72 8.68 -5.27 -1.09
C GLN A 72 8.10 -4.89 0.27
N GLY A 73 8.51 -5.60 1.32
CA GLY A 73 8.11 -5.30 2.71
C GLY A 73 6.78 -5.93 3.15
N ILE A 74 6.08 -6.69 2.28
CA ILE A 74 4.96 -7.52 2.75
C ILE A 74 5.55 -8.73 3.48
N THR A 75 5.36 -8.74 4.80
CA THR A 75 5.58 -9.92 5.61
C THR A 75 4.44 -10.91 5.38
N TYR A 76 4.76 -12.19 5.44
CA TYR A 76 3.79 -13.27 5.24
C TYR A 76 3.89 -14.26 6.38
N VAL A 77 2.76 -14.91 6.68
CA VAL A 77 2.68 -16.04 7.61
C VAL A 77 2.33 -17.29 6.82
N ASP A 78 2.97 -18.40 7.18
CA ASP A 78 2.68 -19.70 6.59
C ASP A 78 1.24 -20.15 6.88
N SER A 79 0.51 -20.58 5.85
CA SER A 79 -0.87 -21.05 6.00
C SER A 79 -1.01 -22.25 6.95
N ARG A 80 0.04 -23.02 7.19
CA ARG A 80 0.07 -24.09 8.22
C ARG A 80 -0.02 -23.52 9.63
N THR A 81 0.61 -22.37 9.87
CA THR A 81 0.51 -21.64 11.15
C THR A 81 -0.86 -20.98 11.29
N VAL A 82 -1.35 -20.34 10.23
CA VAL A 82 -2.71 -19.76 10.17
C VAL A 82 -3.79 -20.81 10.47
N ALA A 83 -3.65 -22.03 9.91
CA ALA A 83 -4.57 -23.13 10.16
C ALA A 83 -4.64 -23.51 11.65
N LYS A 84 -3.49 -23.53 12.34
CA LYS A 84 -3.43 -23.78 13.79
C LYS A 84 -4.16 -22.69 14.58
N TRP A 85 -3.97 -21.41 14.21
CA TRP A 85 -4.64 -20.30 14.89
C TRP A 85 -6.15 -20.31 14.69
N MET A 86 -6.61 -20.76 13.52
CA MET A 86 -8.03 -20.95 13.23
C MET A 86 -8.62 -22.25 13.81
N SER A 87 -7.80 -23.06 14.50
CA SER A 87 -8.17 -24.41 14.98
C SER A 87 -8.79 -25.28 13.88
N LYS A 88 -8.18 -25.28 12.68
CA LYS A 88 -8.67 -25.97 11.50
C LYS A 88 -7.57 -26.81 10.85
N GLU A 89 -7.95 -27.94 10.25
CA GLU A 89 -7.05 -28.72 9.40
C GLU A 89 -6.53 -27.90 8.22
N HIS A 90 -5.23 -28.02 7.92
CA HIS A 90 -4.57 -27.24 6.87
C HIS A 90 -5.18 -27.45 5.48
N HIS A 91 -5.60 -28.67 5.16
CA HIS A 91 -6.23 -28.98 3.88
C HIS A 91 -7.59 -28.26 3.71
N HIS A 92 -8.34 -28.08 4.81
CA HIS A 92 -9.58 -27.31 4.79
C HIS A 92 -9.32 -25.81 4.61
N LEU A 93 -8.31 -25.25 5.29
CA LEU A 93 -7.94 -23.85 5.09
C LEU A 93 -7.48 -23.60 3.65
N THR A 94 -6.67 -24.51 3.11
CA THR A 94 -6.17 -24.44 1.72
C THR A 94 -7.32 -24.45 0.72
N ARG A 95 -8.38 -25.23 0.97
CA ARG A 95 -9.61 -25.20 0.17
C ARG A 95 -10.32 -23.84 0.26
N ASP A 96 -10.42 -23.25 1.44
CA ASP A 96 -11.06 -21.94 1.61
C ASP A 96 -10.26 -20.83 0.92
N ILE A 97 -8.93 -20.83 1.05
CA ILE A 97 -8.03 -19.89 0.35
C ILE A 97 -8.24 -19.96 -1.16
N ARG A 98 -8.33 -21.17 -1.74
CA ARG A 98 -8.63 -21.33 -3.17
C ARG A 98 -9.98 -20.72 -3.54
N ASN A 99 -11.01 -20.95 -2.74
CA ASN A 99 -12.33 -20.35 -2.97
C ASN A 99 -12.29 -18.81 -2.90
N HIS A 100 -11.49 -18.23 -1.99
CA HIS A 100 -11.29 -16.79 -1.92
C HIS A 100 -10.56 -16.26 -3.16
N ILE A 101 -9.50 -16.94 -3.60
CA ILE A 101 -8.76 -16.60 -4.82
C ILE A 101 -9.69 -16.57 -6.03
N GLU A 102 -10.57 -17.56 -6.19
CA GLU A 102 -11.51 -17.60 -7.31
C GLU A 102 -12.53 -16.44 -7.26
N LYS A 103 -13.08 -16.12 -6.08
CA LYS A 103 -13.97 -14.95 -5.92
C LYS A 103 -13.26 -13.63 -6.20
N LEU A 104 -12.01 -13.49 -5.77
CA LEU A 104 -11.19 -12.31 -6.05
C LEU A 104 -10.95 -12.16 -7.56
N LYS A 105 -10.67 -13.26 -8.28
CA LYS A 105 -10.55 -13.24 -9.75
C LYS A 105 -11.87 -12.86 -10.43
N GLU A 106 -13.00 -13.37 -9.95
CA GLU A 106 -14.33 -13.01 -10.46
C GLU A 106 -14.57 -11.49 -10.32
N LEU A 107 -14.32 -10.93 -9.14
CA LEU A 107 -14.44 -9.49 -8.87
C LEU A 107 -13.46 -8.65 -9.69
N SER A 108 -12.25 -9.16 -9.94
CA SER A 108 -11.30 -8.45 -10.80
C SER A 108 -11.77 -8.34 -12.25
N THR A 109 -12.58 -9.28 -12.71
CA THR A 109 -13.07 -9.35 -14.09
C THR A 109 -14.30 -8.46 -14.30
N THR A 110 -15.15 -8.32 -13.28
CA THR A 110 -16.36 -7.46 -13.34
C THR A 110 -16.06 -5.96 -13.28
N VAL A 111 -14.89 -5.57 -12.78
CA VAL A 111 -14.46 -4.17 -12.63
C VAL A 111 -13.58 -3.69 -13.82
N ALA A 112 -13.44 -4.50 -14.87
CA ALA A 112 -12.73 -4.09 -16.10
C ALA A 112 -13.34 -2.80 -16.70
N PRO A 113 -12.50 -1.86 -17.19
CA PRO A 113 -12.92 -0.49 -17.46
C PRO A 113 -13.96 -0.42 -18.56
N VAL A 114 -15.00 0.38 -18.31
CA VAL A 114 -15.95 0.87 -19.31
C VAL A 114 -15.18 1.36 -20.52
N LYS A 115 -15.44 0.82 -21.72
CA LYS A 115 -14.91 1.33 -22.98
C LYS A 115 -15.51 2.72 -23.25
N SER A 116 -14.85 3.79 -22.83
CA SER A 116 -15.18 5.16 -23.22
C SER A 116 -13.92 5.85 -23.73
N GLY A 117 -13.85 6.04 -25.05
CA GLY A 117 -12.66 6.59 -25.70
C GLY A 117 -12.12 7.84 -25.01
N GLN A 118 -10.79 7.92 -24.97
CA GLN A 118 -9.92 8.95 -24.37
C GLN A 118 -9.39 8.60 -22.96
N CYS A 119 -8.06 8.43 -22.89
CA CYS A 119 -7.22 8.26 -21.69
C CYS A 119 -7.66 7.16 -20.70
N GLN A 120 -7.74 5.90 -21.15
CA GLN A 120 -8.30 4.80 -20.34
C GLN A 120 -7.32 3.74 -19.80
N ASN A 121 -6.07 4.06 -19.55
CA ASN A 121 -5.19 3.11 -18.84
C ASN A 121 -4.63 3.76 -17.57
N VAL A 122 -5.53 4.16 -16.68
CA VAL A 122 -5.19 4.21 -15.26
C VAL A 122 -5.34 2.77 -14.79
N ASP A 123 -4.22 2.07 -14.58
CA ASP A 123 -4.21 0.84 -13.79
C ASP A 123 -4.62 1.22 -12.36
N ILE A 124 -5.94 1.36 -12.14
CA ILE A 124 -6.51 1.39 -10.80
C ILE A 124 -5.97 0.14 -10.14
N ILE A 125 -5.31 0.30 -8.98
CA ILE A 125 -4.80 -0.82 -8.18
C ILE A 125 -5.97 -1.79 -8.07
N ASN A 126 -5.85 -2.94 -8.74
CA ASN A 126 -6.87 -3.95 -8.66
C ASN A 126 -6.81 -4.52 -7.23
N ILE A 127 -7.64 -3.97 -6.34
CA ILE A 127 -7.76 -4.39 -4.96
C ILE A 127 -8.17 -5.87 -4.86
N TYR A 128 -8.70 -6.44 -5.94
CA TYR A 128 -9.08 -7.83 -6.06
C TYR A 128 -7.95 -8.73 -6.59
N ASP A 129 -6.71 -8.25 -6.75
CA ASP A 129 -5.59 -9.12 -7.12
C ASP A 129 -5.32 -10.16 -6.00
N PRO A 130 -5.47 -11.48 -6.26
CA PRO A 130 -5.24 -12.51 -5.26
C PRO A 130 -3.83 -12.49 -4.64
N ASN A 131 -2.82 -12.02 -5.37
CA ASN A 131 -1.44 -11.96 -4.89
C ASN A 131 -1.25 -10.94 -3.75
N LEU A 132 -2.22 -10.03 -3.53
CA LEU A 132 -2.25 -9.15 -2.35
C LEU A 132 -2.56 -9.91 -1.05
N TYR A 133 -3.20 -11.07 -1.17
CA TYR A 133 -3.76 -11.81 -0.04
C TYR A 133 -3.00 -13.12 0.20
N PHE A 134 -2.78 -13.88 -0.87
CA PHE A 134 -2.25 -15.24 -0.80
C PHE A 134 -1.26 -15.50 -1.93
N VAL A 135 -0.05 -15.94 -1.57
CA VAL A 135 0.97 -16.38 -2.54
C VAL A 135 1.12 -17.89 -2.41
N LYS A 136 0.89 -18.61 -3.51
CA LYS A 136 0.97 -20.08 -3.54
C LYS A 136 2.43 -20.52 -3.51
N ASP A 137 2.71 -21.56 -2.73
CA ASP A 137 4.02 -22.23 -2.69
C ASP A 137 3.84 -23.76 -2.58
N GLU A 138 4.89 -24.52 -2.87
CA GLU A 138 4.86 -25.99 -2.90
C GLU A 138 6.11 -26.59 -2.27
N THR A 139 5.93 -27.60 -1.43
CA THR A 139 7.03 -28.40 -0.88
C THR A 139 6.87 -29.86 -1.27
N ILE A 140 7.98 -30.59 -1.40
CA ILE A 140 7.96 -32.03 -1.68
C ILE A 140 7.99 -32.75 -0.35
N ASN A 141 7.02 -33.63 -0.12
CA ASN A 141 7.05 -34.50 1.03
C ASN A 141 8.21 -35.51 0.89
N PRO A 142 9.17 -35.54 1.83
CA PRO A 142 10.34 -36.42 1.73
C PRO A 142 9.97 -37.91 1.76
N ALA A 143 8.84 -38.28 2.37
CA ALA A 143 8.44 -39.68 2.54
C ALA A 143 7.80 -40.30 1.29
N ASN A 144 6.93 -39.55 0.60
CA ASN A 144 6.12 -40.08 -0.51
C ASN A 144 6.33 -39.33 -1.83
N LYS A 145 7.27 -38.37 -1.88
CA LYS A 145 7.57 -37.52 -3.05
C LYS A 145 6.35 -36.76 -3.59
N MET A 146 5.27 -36.64 -2.82
CA MET A 146 4.08 -35.90 -3.23
C MET A 146 4.29 -34.40 -3.00
N LYS A 147 3.75 -33.59 -3.91
CA LYS A 147 3.71 -32.13 -3.78
C LYS A 147 2.65 -31.72 -2.75
N ILE A 148 3.07 -31.00 -1.72
CA ILE A 148 2.20 -30.38 -0.72
C ILE A 148 2.13 -28.88 -1.04
N THR A 149 0.94 -28.41 -1.41
CA THR A 149 0.67 -26.99 -1.60
C THR A 149 0.42 -26.31 -0.26
N PHE A 150 1.06 -25.17 -0.05
CA PHE A 150 0.74 -24.24 1.03
C PHE A 150 0.68 -22.81 0.47
N TYR A 151 0.40 -21.85 1.34
CA TYR A 151 0.23 -20.46 0.96
C TYR A 151 0.96 -19.57 1.96
N HIS A 152 1.64 -18.55 1.45
CA HIS A 152 2.09 -17.40 2.23
C HIS A 152 0.91 -16.42 2.34
N VAL A 153 0.46 -16.17 3.56
CA VAL A 153 -0.74 -15.38 3.86
C VAL A 153 -0.30 -14.00 4.33
N SER A 154 -0.71 -12.95 3.62
CA SER A 154 -0.44 -11.57 4.05
C SER A 154 -1.38 -11.17 5.18
N PHE A 155 -1.13 -10.03 5.83
CA PHE A 155 -2.08 -9.48 6.79
C PHE A 155 -3.49 -9.28 6.18
N LYS A 156 -3.57 -8.78 4.93
CA LYS A 156 -4.85 -8.68 4.21
C LYS A 156 -5.50 -10.05 3.99
N GLY A 157 -4.68 -11.08 3.74
CA GLY A 157 -5.12 -12.47 3.68
C GLY A 157 -5.74 -12.94 5.00
N CYS A 158 -5.14 -12.59 6.14
CA CYS A 158 -5.70 -12.89 7.46
C CYS A 158 -7.02 -12.16 7.71
N GLU A 159 -7.13 -10.87 7.39
CA GLU A 159 -8.39 -10.11 7.44
C GLU A 159 -9.50 -10.77 6.61
N LEU A 160 -9.15 -11.16 5.38
CA LEU A 160 -10.08 -11.85 4.48
C LEU A 160 -10.44 -13.26 4.98
N LEU A 161 -9.65 -13.91 5.82
CA LEU A 161 -10.05 -15.15 6.48
C LEU A 161 -10.91 -14.88 7.72
N ALA A 162 -10.59 -13.82 8.47
CA ALA A 162 -11.24 -13.43 9.72
C ALA A 162 -12.69 -12.92 9.51
N HIS A 163 -13.02 -12.30 8.37
CA HIS A 163 -14.37 -11.72 8.14
C HIS A 163 -15.55 -12.70 8.31
N ARG A 164 -15.29 -14.01 8.25
CA ARG A 164 -16.29 -15.09 8.42
C ARG A 164 -16.24 -15.76 9.79
N MET A 165 -15.30 -15.37 10.64
CA MET A 165 -15.14 -15.88 11.99
C MET A 165 -15.89 -14.97 12.96
N ASN A 166 -16.70 -15.57 13.83
CA ASN A 166 -17.42 -14.83 14.87
C ASN A 166 -17.10 -15.44 16.24
N GLY A 167 -17.34 -14.65 17.29
CA GLY A 167 -17.14 -15.06 18.68
C GLY A 167 -15.67 -15.28 19.07
N ILE A 168 -15.46 -16.01 20.17
CA ILE A 168 -14.14 -16.19 20.81
C ILE A 168 -13.08 -16.74 19.85
N ARG A 169 -13.48 -17.61 18.91
CA ARG A 169 -12.55 -18.17 17.91
C ARG A 169 -12.02 -17.11 16.95
N GLY A 170 -12.88 -16.18 16.50
CA GLY A 170 -12.48 -15.06 15.65
C GLY A 170 -11.56 -14.11 16.40
N ILE A 171 -11.93 -13.73 17.62
CA ILE A 171 -11.13 -12.84 18.48
C ILE A 171 -9.72 -13.43 18.70
N LYS A 172 -9.65 -14.73 19.03
CA LYS A 172 -8.36 -15.42 19.23
C LYS A 172 -7.51 -15.40 17.96
N PHE A 173 -8.08 -15.73 16.80
CA PHE A 173 -7.35 -15.70 15.53
C PHE A 173 -6.82 -14.29 15.23
N THR A 174 -7.66 -13.27 15.41
CA THR A 174 -7.31 -11.86 15.20
C THR A 174 -6.18 -11.40 16.11
N ALA A 175 -6.26 -11.68 17.41
CA ALA A 175 -5.18 -11.36 18.33
C ALA A 175 -3.85 -12.03 17.94
N LEU A 176 -3.90 -13.31 17.52
CA LEU A 176 -2.70 -14.07 17.14
C LEU A 176 -2.00 -13.52 15.89
N TYR A 177 -2.73 -13.23 14.81
CA TYR A 177 -2.06 -12.72 13.62
C TYR A 177 -1.58 -11.27 13.81
N ILE A 178 -2.31 -10.42 14.53
CA ILE A 178 -1.86 -9.04 14.81
C ILE A 178 -0.52 -9.06 15.55
N ASP A 179 -0.43 -9.86 16.61
CA ASP A 179 0.81 -10.02 17.38
C ASP A 179 1.97 -10.56 16.53
N GLU A 180 1.72 -11.57 15.69
CA GLU A 180 2.74 -12.10 14.79
C GLU A 180 3.25 -11.04 13.80
N PHE A 181 2.34 -10.29 13.16
CA PHE A 181 2.75 -9.29 12.19
C PHE A 181 3.51 -8.12 12.82
N HIS A 182 3.21 -7.74 14.06
CA HIS A 182 4.02 -6.79 14.81
C HIS A 182 5.44 -7.33 15.06
N LYS A 183 5.57 -8.59 15.52
CA LYS A 183 6.89 -9.22 15.72
C LYS A 183 7.71 -9.27 14.44
N LEU A 184 7.07 -9.60 13.31
CA LEU A 184 7.72 -9.64 12.00
C LEU A 184 8.14 -8.23 11.53
N ALA A 185 7.36 -7.20 11.85
CA ALA A 185 7.72 -5.81 11.55
C ALA A 185 8.90 -5.32 12.40
N ASP A 186 8.93 -5.65 13.69
CA ASP A 186 10.00 -5.26 14.61
C ASP A 186 11.33 -5.96 14.30
N GLY A 187 11.28 -7.23 13.88
CA GLY A 187 12.45 -8.01 13.48
C GLY A 187 13.16 -7.49 12.22
N ASN A 188 12.43 -6.81 11.33
CA ASN A 188 12.99 -6.24 10.11
C ASN A 188 13.66 -4.86 10.33
N ASN A 189 13.35 -4.15 11.42
CA ASN A 189 13.82 -2.79 11.69
C ASN A 189 15.29 -2.69 12.15
N GLN A 190 15.98 -3.80 12.36
CA GLN A 190 17.39 -3.77 12.79
C GLN A 190 18.39 -3.66 11.63
N ASN A 191 17.95 -3.78 10.36
CA ASN A 191 18.87 -3.85 9.21
C ASN A 191 18.43 -3.14 7.90
N SER A 192 17.37 -2.33 7.87
CA SER A 192 16.87 -1.79 6.58
C SER A 192 16.68 -0.27 6.49
N SER A 193 16.91 0.22 5.27
CA SER A 193 16.97 1.63 4.89
C SER A 193 15.61 2.34 4.99
N ASP A 194 15.64 3.67 5.02
CA ASP A 194 14.51 4.55 5.32
C ASP A 194 13.27 4.40 4.41
N ALA A 195 13.34 3.63 3.32
CA ALA A 195 12.21 3.28 2.47
C ALA A 195 11.29 2.19 3.07
N GLU A 196 11.83 1.25 3.86
CA GLU A 196 11.03 0.18 4.48
C GLU A 196 10.19 0.69 5.66
N LYS A 197 10.67 1.74 6.34
CA LYS A 197 9.94 2.46 7.40
C LYS A 197 8.68 3.16 6.89
N ILE A 198 8.60 3.51 5.60
CA ILE A 198 7.43 4.17 5.01
C ILE A 198 6.28 3.17 4.83
N VAL A 199 6.58 1.92 4.46
CA VAL A 199 5.57 0.88 4.22
C VAL A 199 4.95 0.40 5.53
N SER A 200 5.75 0.21 6.58
CA SER A 200 5.25 -0.12 7.93
C SER A 200 4.40 1.03 8.51
N ASN A 201 4.76 2.28 8.24
CA ASN A 201 3.94 3.43 8.64
C ASN A 201 2.61 3.53 7.87
N ILE A 202 2.56 3.25 6.56
CA ILE A 202 1.31 3.24 5.79
C ILE A 202 0.37 2.12 6.27
N PHE A 203 0.93 0.97 6.63
CA PHE A 203 0.18 -0.16 7.19
C PHE A 203 -0.48 0.23 8.52
N ASN A 204 0.25 0.93 9.39
CA ASN A 204 -0.24 1.36 10.71
C ASN A 204 -1.18 2.57 10.67
N GLN A 205 -1.09 3.43 9.65
CA GLN A 205 -1.97 4.60 9.49
C GLN A 205 -3.38 4.24 9.01
N SER A 206 -3.54 3.18 8.22
CA SER A 206 -4.86 2.82 7.65
C SER A 206 -5.84 2.17 8.64
N PHE A 207 -5.35 1.61 9.75
CA PHE A 207 -6.20 0.94 10.77
C PHE A 207 -6.51 1.79 12.01
N ASN A 208 -5.98 3.01 12.11
CA ASN A 208 -6.25 3.92 13.22
C ASN A 208 -7.21 5.05 12.83
N THR A 209 -8.37 4.71 12.23
CA THR A 209 -9.48 5.66 12.07
C THR A 209 -10.53 5.38 13.15
N PRO A 210 -10.61 6.15 14.25
CA PRO A 210 -11.65 5.98 15.25
C PRO A 210 -12.88 6.75 14.80
N ASN A 211 -13.83 6.09 14.14
CA ASN A 211 -15.20 6.57 13.99
C ASN A 211 -16.14 5.37 13.80
N GLN A 212 -16.22 4.50 14.81
CA GLN A 212 -17.42 3.70 15.06
C GLN A 212 -17.65 3.67 16.57
N GLU A 213 -18.84 4.10 17.00
CA GLU A 213 -19.32 4.01 18.37
C GLU A 213 -19.28 2.56 18.90
N PRO A 214 -19.05 2.36 20.21
CA PRO A 214 -18.85 1.04 20.78
C PRO A 214 -20.16 0.27 20.88
N GLN A 215 -20.31 -0.80 20.09
CA GLN A 215 -21.17 -1.91 20.49
C GLN A 215 -20.39 -2.89 21.35
N GLN A 216 -20.83 -2.93 22.61
CA GLN A 216 -20.38 -3.71 23.75
C GLN A 216 -19.87 -5.12 23.41
N THR A 217 -18.67 -5.43 23.88
CA THR A 217 -18.32 -6.81 24.27
C THR A 217 -17.68 -6.75 25.64
N GLU A 218 -18.51 -7.03 26.63
CA GLU A 218 -18.10 -7.39 27.99
C GLU A 218 -17.26 -8.68 27.96
N LEU A 219 -16.36 -8.79 28.95
CA LEU A 219 -15.59 -9.96 29.40
C LEU A 219 -14.24 -10.22 28.72
N LEU A 220 -13.18 -9.72 29.36
CA LEU A 220 -12.33 -10.51 30.26
C LEU A 220 -11.74 -9.56 31.31
N GLN A 221 -12.22 -9.70 32.55
CA GLN A 221 -11.62 -9.07 33.73
C GLN A 221 -10.32 -9.82 34.05
N ASP A 222 -9.20 -9.11 34.08
CA ASP A 222 -7.98 -9.59 34.73
C ASP A 222 -7.74 -8.73 35.97
N GLU A 223 -7.61 -9.42 37.10
CA GLU A 223 -7.58 -8.88 38.46
C GLU A 223 -6.20 -8.29 38.76
N SER A 224 -5.96 -7.00 38.47
CA SER A 224 -4.91 -6.20 39.16
C SER A 224 -4.88 -4.71 38.78
N ILE A 225 -6.04 -4.07 38.61
CA ILE A 225 -6.09 -2.61 38.43
C ILE A 225 -6.18 -1.93 39.80
N LYS A 226 -5.10 -1.32 40.28
CA LYS A 226 -5.27 -0.09 41.07
C LYS A 226 -5.90 0.90 40.11
N GLU A 227 -7.17 1.24 40.31
CA GLU A 227 -7.91 2.19 39.47
C GLU A 227 -7.03 3.43 39.24
N LEU A 228 -6.50 3.58 38.03
CA LEU A 228 -5.82 4.80 37.66
C LEU A 228 -6.86 5.91 37.70
N THR A 229 -6.50 7.01 38.34
CA THR A 229 -7.43 8.14 38.47
C THR A 229 -7.82 8.66 37.09
N PRO A 230 -8.99 9.29 36.94
CA PRO A 230 -9.41 9.87 35.66
C PRO A 230 -8.32 10.77 35.04
N LEU A 231 -7.59 11.50 35.88
CA LEU A 231 -6.47 12.34 35.45
C LEU A 231 -5.29 11.52 34.87
N GLN A 232 -5.01 10.33 35.40
CA GLN A 232 -3.97 9.45 34.88
C GLN A 232 -4.40 8.81 33.54
N GLN A 233 -5.68 8.54 33.36
CA GLN A 233 -6.23 8.08 32.08
C GLN A 233 -6.12 9.20 31.02
N ASP A 234 -6.49 10.43 31.38
CA ASP A 234 -6.36 11.60 30.51
C ASP A 234 -4.90 11.90 30.15
N MET A 235 -3.99 11.83 31.13
CA MET A 235 -2.55 12.01 30.93
C MET A 235 -1.97 10.97 29.98
N ASN A 236 -2.36 9.70 30.11
CA ASN A 236 -1.87 8.62 29.26
C ASN A 236 -2.40 8.76 27.83
N TYR A 237 -3.67 9.15 27.68
CA TYR A 237 -4.28 9.46 26.39
C TYR A 237 -3.57 10.63 25.68
N LEU A 238 -3.27 11.71 26.42
CA LEU A 238 -2.52 12.85 25.88
C LEU A 238 -1.08 12.48 25.53
N GLN A 239 -0.40 11.67 26.35
CA GLN A 239 0.95 11.17 26.05
C GLN A 239 0.98 10.32 24.77
N GLN A 240 -0.02 9.47 24.55
CA GLN A 240 -0.14 8.69 23.31
C GLN A 240 -0.38 9.58 22.10
N ARG A 241 -1.23 10.62 22.21
CA ARG A 241 -1.45 11.60 21.13
C ARG A 241 -0.20 12.42 20.82
N ILE A 242 0.52 12.88 21.84
CA ILE A 242 1.77 13.63 21.68
C ILE A 242 2.85 12.75 21.03
N ASN A 243 2.99 11.49 21.45
CA ASN A 243 3.94 10.56 20.84
C ASN A 243 3.60 10.25 19.37
N ARG A 244 2.33 10.27 18.97
CA ARG A 244 1.91 10.15 17.56
C ARG A 244 2.30 11.38 16.73
N LEU A 245 2.33 12.57 17.34
CA LEU A 245 2.73 13.82 16.68
C LEU A 245 4.25 13.94 16.56
N LYS A 246 5.01 13.27 17.43
CA LYS A 246 6.48 13.31 17.49
C LYS A 246 7.20 12.75 16.26
N TYR A 247 6.52 11.96 15.41
CA TYR A 247 7.11 11.33 14.22
C TYR A 247 6.65 11.93 12.89
N ILE A 248 5.89 13.04 12.92
CA ILE A 248 5.51 13.75 11.70
C ILE A 248 6.68 14.66 11.31
N LYS A 249 7.56 14.14 10.45
CA LYS A 249 8.68 14.89 9.83
C LYS A 249 8.22 16.21 9.18
N ASP A 250 6.97 16.26 8.76
CA ASP A 250 6.39 17.44 8.10
C ASP A 250 6.06 18.57 9.09
N LEU A 251 5.97 18.31 10.41
CA LEU A 251 5.63 19.35 11.39
C LEU A 251 6.81 20.27 11.69
N ASP A 252 8.02 19.73 11.73
CA ASP A 252 9.26 20.52 11.87
C ASP A 252 9.46 21.39 10.63
N GLN A 253 9.23 20.84 9.43
CA GLN A 253 9.28 21.61 8.19
C GLN A 253 8.20 22.71 8.14
N LEU A 254 6.97 22.42 8.58
CA LEU A 254 5.90 23.42 8.66
C LEU A 254 6.20 24.51 9.69
N HIS A 255 6.85 24.15 10.80
CA HIS A 255 7.30 25.10 11.81
C HIS A 255 8.37 26.04 11.26
N ASP A 256 9.37 25.51 10.55
CA ASP A 256 10.42 26.29 9.90
C ASP A 256 9.85 27.23 8.83
N GLU A 257 8.91 26.75 8.01
CA GLU A 257 8.21 27.58 7.02
C GLU A 257 7.41 28.71 7.67
N LEU A 258 6.71 28.42 8.78
CA LEU A 258 5.92 29.41 9.51
C LEU A 258 6.80 30.46 10.22
N ASP A 259 7.95 30.05 10.76
CA ASP A 259 8.95 30.96 11.35
C ASP A 259 9.55 31.88 10.29
N THR A 260 9.85 31.33 9.11
CA THR A 260 10.36 32.09 7.96
C THR A 260 9.35 33.16 7.51
N ILE A 261 8.07 32.80 7.39
CA ILE A 261 6.98 33.74 7.05
C ILE A 261 6.83 34.83 8.13
N THR A 262 6.96 34.45 9.41
CA THR A 262 6.84 35.40 10.53
C THR A 262 7.99 36.41 10.52
N LYS A 263 9.22 35.96 10.24
CA LYS A 263 10.39 36.84 10.11
C LYS A 263 10.25 37.80 8.92
N LEU A 264 9.78 37.32 7.77
CA LEU A 264 9.48 38.13 6.59
C LEU A 264 8.40 39.19 6.87
N SER A 265 7.33 38.80 7.57
CA SER A 265 6.27 39.74 7.95
C SER A 265 6.78 40.87 8.84
N LYS A 266 7.62 40.55 9.85
CA LYS A 266 8.27 41.57 10.69
C LYS A 266 9.21 42.46 9.89
N PHE A 267 9.97 41.91 8.95
CA PHE A 267 10.86 42.69 8.08
C PHE A 267 10.08 43.69 7.21
N MET A 268 8.97 43.25 6.59
CA MET A 268 8.11 44.15 5.80
C MET A 268 7.46 45.24 6.67
N GLN A 269 7.17 44.96 7.94
CA GLN A 269 6.66 45.98 8.87
C GLN A 269 7.73 47.01 9.25
N THR A 270 9.01 46.62 9.29
CA THR A 270 10.12 47.55 9.57
C THR A 270 10.51 48.40 8.37
N GLU A 271 10.40 47.89 7.12
CA GLU A 271 10.67 48.70 5.93
C GLU A 271 9.61 49.79 5.68
N HIS A 272 8.35 49.53 6.06
CA HIS A 272 7.27 50.53 6.01
C HIS A 272 7.39 51.67 7.04
N LEU A 273 8.35 51.61 7.96
CA LEU A 273 8.66 52.67 8.93
C LEU A 273 9.90 53.51 8.53
N THR A 274 10.45 53.28 7.34
CA THR A 274 11.64 53.98 6.81
C THR A 274 11.40 54.78 5.52
N GLU A 275 10.14 55.11 5.23
CA GLU A 275 9.77 56.25 4.35
C GLU A 275 9.08 57.34 5.19
#